data_AF-A0A7L5Z424-F1
#
_entry.id   AF-A0A7L5Z424-F1
#
_cell.length_a   1.000
_cell.length_b   1.000
_cell.length_c   1.000
_cell.angle_alpha   90.00
_cell.angle_beta   90.00
_cell.angle_gamma   90.00
#
_symmetry.space_group_name_H-M   'P 1'
#
loop_
_entity.id
_entity.type
_entity.pdbx_description
1 polymer ?
#
loop_
_entity_poly.entity_id
_entity_poly.type
_entity_poly.pdbx_seq_one_letter_code
_entity_poly.pdbx_strand_id
1 'polypeptide(L)'
;MTAVDTVTGEVVETIGEAEARRLTTEAQNEFRSSADHFGKGWAAIEEAVKGGGHLDLGYRSPADYLHSEFDGVLSGLDVAARRVAVRSMTEWGLSTRAIAPVVGASQQVVHNDIKVTNDLSPAETPVAGVEDRTLTPAADESFGL
;
A
#
# COMPACT_ATOMS: atom_id res chain seq x y z
N MET A 1 19.37 1.78 -38.33
CA MET A 1 18.73 0.54 -38.86
C MET A 1 17.26 0.87 -38.98
N THR A 2 16.55 0.42 -40.00
CA THR A 2 15.15 0.84 -40.23
C THR A 2 14.27 -0.38 -40.17
N ALA A 3 13.22 -0.33 -39.36
CA ALA A 3 12.21 -1.38 -39.27
C ALA A 3 10.91 -0.85 -39.86
N VAL A 4 10.19 -1.73 -40.57
CA VAL A 4 8.87 -1.41 -41.08
C VAL A 4 7.86 -1.82 -40.03
N ASP A 5 7.07 -0.86 -39.54
CA ASP A 5 5.91 -1.15 -38.71
C ASP A 5 4.92 -1.99 -39.53
N THR A 6 4.64 -3.21 -39.07
CA THR A 6 3.79 -4.16 -39.80
C THR A 6 2.30 -3.82 -39.75
N VAL A 7 1.90 -2.87 -38.91
CA VAL A 7 0.51 -2.43 -38.74
C VAL A 7 0.22 -1.17 -39.56
N THR A 8 1.17 -0.24 -39.65
CA THR A 8 0.99 1.05 -40.34
C THR A 8 1.77 1.17 -41.65
N GLY A 9 2.76 0.30 -41.89
CA GLY A 9 3.64 0.37 -43.06
C GLY A 9 4.68 1.49 -42.99
N GLU A 10 4.77 2.19 -41.86
CA GLU A 10 5.71 3.29 -41.67
C GLU A 10 7.14 2.75 -41.44
N VAL A 11 8.12 3.39 -42.05
CA VAL A 11 9.54 3.10 -41.84
C VAL A 11 9.99 3.84 -40.58
N VAL A 12 10.10 3.13 -39.46
CA VAL A 12 10.57 3.70 -38.20
C VAL A 12 12.09 3.58 -38.14
N GLU A 13 12.77 4.71 -37.93
CA GLU A 13 14.19 4.70 -37.60
C GLU A 13 14.38 4.00 -36.25
N THR A 14 15.06 2.85 -36.26
CA THR A 14 15.36 2.11 -35.04
C THR A 14 16.67 2.59 -34.45
N ILE A 15 16.62 2.91 -33.16
CA ILE A 15 17.74 3.39 -32.34
C ILE A 15 18.90 2.37 -32.22
N GLY A 16 18.76 1.16 -32.76
CA GLY A 16 19.77 0.10 -32.69
C GLY A 16 19.76 -0.62 -31.34
N GLU A 17 20.14 -1.89 -31.34
CA GLU A 17 20.02 -2.75 -30.15
C GLU A 17 20.82 -2.23 -28.95
N ALA A 18 22.04 -1.74 -29.18
CA ALA A 18 22.91 -1.25 -28.11
C ALA A 18 22.33 -0.02 -27.39
N GLU A 19 21.76 0.92 -28.14
CA GLU A 19 21.14 2.13 -27.58
C GLU A 19 19.80 1.79 -26.90
N ALA A 20 18.98 0.93 -27.51
CA ALA A 20 17.75 0.43 -26.89
C ALA A 20 18.03 -0.25 -25.54
N ARG A 21 19.10 -1.06 -25.47
CA ARG A 21 19.54 -1.70 -24.22
C ARG A 21 20.01 -0.65 -23.20
N ARG A 22 20.78 0.36 -23.62
CA ARG A 22 21.21 1.47 -22.75
C ARG A 22 20.01 2.20 -22.14
N LEU A 23 19.07 2.65 -22.97
CA LEU A 23 17.86 3.36 -22.51
C LEU A 23 17.00 2.49 -21.59
N THR A 24 16.89 1.19 -21.87
CA THR A 24 16.15 0.26 -21.01
C THR A 24 16.80 0.15 -19.63
N THR A 25 18.12 0.01 -19.56
CA THR A 25 18.86 -0.02 -18.29
C THR A 25 18.72 1.29 -17.53
N GLU A 26 18.79 2.42 -18.23
CA GLU A 26 18.58 3.76 -17.64
C GLU A 26 17.18 3.89 -17.04
N ALA A 27 16.14 3.53 -17.79
CA ALA A 27 14.76 3.54 -17.30
C ALA A 27 14.57 2.63 -16.08
N GLN A 28 15.14 1.41 -16.09
CA GLN A 28 15.09 0.49 -14.96
C GLN A 28 15.74 1.08 -13.70
N ASN A 29 16.86 1.80 -13.86
CA ASN A 29 17.53 2.45 -12.74
C ASN A 29 16.70 3.63 -12.20
N GLU A 30 16.07 4.42 -13.07
CA GLU A 30 15.22 5.53 -12.67
C GLU A 30 13.96 5.06 -11.91
N PHE A 31 13.31 3.99 -12.39
CA PHE A 31 12.17 3.39 -11.68
C PHE A 31 12.58 2.84 -10.32
N ARG A 32 13.73 2.18 -10.21
CA ARG A 32 14.24 1.68 -8.93
C ARG A 32 14.53 2.83 -7.97
N SER A 33 15.20 3.88 -8.45
CA SER A 33 15.47 5.07 -7.64
C SER A 33 14.19 5.75 -7.19
N SER A 34 13.18 5.82 -8.06
CA SER A 34 11.87 6.37 -7.72
C SER A 34 11.15 5.55 -6.64
N ALA A 35 11.20 4.22 -6.74
CA ALA A 35 10.65 3.33 -5.72
C ALA A 35 11.37 3.48 -4.37
N ASP A 36 12.71 3.61 -4.38
CA ASP A 36 13.50 3.86 -3.18
C ASP A 36 13.18 5.21 -2.56
N HIS A 37 13.02 6.27 -3.37
CA HIS A 37 12.63 7.60 -2.91
C HIS A 37 11.22 7.60 -2.32
N PHE A 38 10.27 6.92 -2.95
CA PHE A 38 8.93 6.74 -2.39
C PHE A 38 9.00 6.02 -1.03
N GLY A 39 9.74 4.91 -0.93
CA GLY A 39 9.88 4.16 0.32
C GLY A 39 10.47 5.01 1.46
N LYS A 40 11.51 5.81 1.16
CA LYS A 40 12.12 6.74 2.14
C LYS A 40 11.17 7.86 2.55
N GLY A 41 10.50 8.48 1.57
CA GLY A 41 9.51 9.53 1.84
C GLY A 41 8.35 9.02 2.69
N TRP A 42 7.85 7.82 2.37
CA TRP A 42 6.77 7.19 3.13
C TRP A 42 7.19 6.85 4.56
N ALA A 43 8.41 6.32 4.77
CA ALA A 43 8.92 6.03 6.11
C ALA A 43 9.04 7.31 6.96
N ALA A 44 9.48 8.43 6.38
CA ALA A 44 9.54 9.71 7.08
C ALA A 44 8.16 10.25 7.47
N ILE A 45 7.16 10.09 6.58
CA ILE A 45 5.76 10.42 6.89
C ILE A 45 5.25 9.56 8.05
N GLU A 46 5.51 8.26 8.01
CA GLU A 46 5.11 7.32 9.05
C GLU A 46 5.72 7.68 10.41
N GLU A 47 7.01 8.01 10.45
CA GLU A 47 7.70 8.48 11.66
C GLU A 47 7.08 9.79 12.18
N ALA A 48 6.82 10.75 11.30
CA ALA A 48 6.17 12.02 11.67
C ALA A 48 4.76 11.80 12.22
N VAL A 49 3.96 10.91 11.63
CA VAL A 49 2.60 10.60 12.11
C VAL A 49 2.65 9.91 13.46
N LYS A 50 3.50 8.88 13.62
CA LYS A 50 3.68 8.14 14.89
C LYS A 50 4.23 9.02 16.01
N GLY A 51 5.11 9.96 15.68
CA GLY A 51 5.69 10.93 16.61
C GLY A 51 4.76 12.09 16.97
N GLY A 52 3.56 12.17 16.38
CA GLY A 52 2.64 13.29 16.63
C GLY A 52 3.01 14.58 15.92
N GLY A 53 3.91 14.56 14.94
CA GLY A 53 4.37 15.75 14.19
C GLY A 53 3.23 16.52 13.51
N HIS A 54 2.14 15.83 13.12
CA HIS A 54 0.92 16.49 12.64
C HIS A 54 0.31 17.42 13.70
N LEU A 55 0.33 17.04 14.98
CA LEU A 55 -0.16 17.87 16.08
C LEU A 55 0.77 19.06 16.33
N ASP A 56 2.09 18.83 16.27
CA ASP A 56 3.10 19.88 16.46
C ASP A 56 3.01 20.97 15.37
N LEU A 57 2.62 20.57 14.16
CA LEU A 57 2.34 21.46 13.03
C LEU A 57 0.93 22.10 13.09
N GLY A 58 0.13 21.79 14.11
CA GLY A 58 -1.20 22.39 14.32
C GLY A 58 -2.34 21.71 13.55
N TYR A 59 -2.10 20.55 12.93
CA TYR A 59 -3.15 19.75 12.30
C TYR A 59 -3.96 18.99 13.36
N ARG A 60 -5.26 18.81 13.09
CA ARG A 60 -6.19 18.15 14.03
C ARG A 60 -6.17 16.64 13.94
N SER A 61 -5.68 16.11 12.82
CA SER A 61 -5.60 14.68 12.55
C SER A 61 -4.47 14.39 11.55
N PRO A 62 -3.98 13.14 11.50
CA PRO A 62 -3.05 12.73 10.45
C PRO A 62 -3.64 12.91 9.05
N ALA A 63 -4.96 12.74 8.87
CA ALA A 63 -5.61 12.92 7.58
C ALA A 63 -5.50 14.36 7.07
N ASP A 64 -5.74 15.34 7.95
CA ASP A 64 -5.62 16.77 7.62
C ASP A 64 -4.19 17.14 7.25
N TYR A 65 -3.20 16.61 7.99
CA TYR A 65 -1.78 16.77 7.70
C TYR A 65 -1.40 16.17 6.33
N LEU A 66 -1.79 14.92 6.08
CA LEU A 66 -1.46 14.22 4.84
C LEU A 66 -2.10 14.90 3.63
N HIS A 67 -3.36 15.33 3.76
CA HIS A 67 -4.05 16.03 2.70
C HIS A 67 -3.44 17.40 2.43
N SER A 68 -3.03 18.15 3.46
CA SER A 68 -2.54 19.52 3.28
C SER A 68 -1.10 19.59 2.76
N GLU A 69 -0.20 18.75 3.29
CA GLU A 69 1.23 18.81 2.97
C GLU A 69 1.59 17.99 1.73
N PHE A 70 0.79 16.98 1.39
CA PHE A 70 1.10 16.02 0.32
C PHE A 70 -0.02 15.90 -0.72
N ASP A 71 -0.88 16.92 -0.84
CA ASP A 71 -1.82 17.02 -1.95
C ASP A 71 -1.08 16.93 -3.29
N GLY A 72 -1.71 16.35 -4.31
CA GLY A 72 -1.08 16.12 -5.61
C GLY A 72 -0.13 14.93 -5.63
N VAL A 73 0.75 14.81 -4.62
CA VAL A 73 1.71 13.69 -4.50
C VAL A 73 0.99 12.39 -4.20
N LEU A 74 0.16 12.37 -3.14
CA LEU A 74 -0.55 11.15 -2.73
C LEU A 74 -1.71 10.78 -3.66
N SER A 75 -2.32 11.77 -4.32
CA SER A 75 -3.33 11.54 -5.35
C SER A 75 -2.76 11.01 -6.66
N GLY A 76 -1.47 11.24 -6.92
CA GLY A 76 -0.77 10.80 -8.13
C GLY A 76 -0.17 9.39 -8.05
N LEU A 77 -0.34 8.70 -6.92
CA LEU A 77 0.23 7.37 -6.73
C LEU A 77 -0.38 6.35 -7.69
N ASP A 78 0.49 5.50 -8.22
CA ASP A 78 0.04 4.30 -8.92
C ASP A 78 -0.69 3.33 -7.97
N VAL A 79 -1.29 2.29 -8.53
CA VAL A 79 -2.10 1.34 -7.77
C VAL A 79 -1.29 0.62 -6.68
N ALA A 80 -0.03 0.28 -6.93
CA ALA A 80 0.79 -0.46 -5.99
C ALA A 80 1.20 0.42 -4.81
N ALA A 81 1.73 1.61 -5.09
CA ALA A 81 2.12 2.60 -4.08
C ALA A 81 0.92 3.07 -3.26
N ARG A 82 -0.23 3.33 -3.91
CA ARG A 82 -1.46 3.71 -3.21
C ARG A 82 -1.92 2.64 -2.23
N ARG A 83 -1.84 1.36 -2.57
CA ARG A 83 -2.22 0.25 -1.66
C ARG A 83 -1.36 0.20 -0.42
N VAL A 84 -0.05 0.41 -0.56
CA VAL A 84 0.87 0.51 0.57
C VAL A 84 0.46 1.68 1.48
N ALA A 85 0.23 2.85 0.88
CA ALA A 85 -0.17 4.04 1.62
C ALA A 85 -1.51 3.86 2.35
N VAL A 86 -2.53 3.33 1.66
CA VAL A 86 -3.86 3.03 2.21
C VAL A 86 -3.77 2.06 3.40
N ARG A 87 -2.97 1.00 3.28
CA ARG A 87 -2.78 0.03 4.35
C ARG A 87 -2.17 0.70 5.59
N SER A 88 -1.07 1.43 5.43
CA SER A 88 -0.43 2.15 6.55
C SER A 88 -1.38 3.17 7.19
N MET A 89 -2.12 3.95 6.40
CA MET A 89 -3.12 4.90 6.95
C MET A 89 -4.21 4.17 7.74
N THR A 90 -4.63 2.98 7.30
CA THR A 90 -5.59 2.15 8.03
C THR A 90 -5.00 1.67 9.36
N GLU A 91 -3.73 1.25 9.37
CA GLU A 91 -2.99 0.87 10.59
C GLU A 91 -2.84 2.06 11.56
N TRP A 92 -2.77 3.30 11.07
CA TRP A 92 -2.82 4.52 11.88
C TRP A 92 -4.22 4.88 12.38
N GLY A 93 -5.25 4.08 12.06
CA GLY A 93 -6.62 4.26 12.50
C GLY A 93 -7.47 5.19 11.63
N LEU A 94 -7.01 5.57 10.44
CA LEU A 94 -7.81 6.38 9.54
C LEU A 94 -8.94 5.55 8.90
N SER A 95 -10.14 6.14 8.85
CA SER A 95 -11.27 5.53 8.15
C SER A 95 -11.12 5.65 6.62
N THR A 96 -11.77 4.77 5.86
CA THR A 96 -11.82 4.85 4.39
C THR A 96 -12.32 6.20 3.89
N ARG A 97 -13.23 6.84 4.63
CA ARG A 97 -13.73 8.19 4.34
C ARG A 97 -12.66 9.27 4.50
N ALA A 98 -11.75 9.12 5.47
CA ALA A 98 -10.64 10.05 5.69
C ALA A 98 -9.49 9.81 4.69
N ILE A 99 -9.27 8.56 4.29
CA ILE A 99 -8.21 8.16 3.35
C ILE A 99 -8.54 8.57 1.92
N ALA A 100 -9.80 8.38 1.48
CA ALA A 100 -10.25 8.67 0.12
C ALA A 100 -9.78 10.03 -0.46
N PRO A 101 -10.00 11.17 0.22
CA PRO A 101 -9.52 12.47 -0.28
C PRO A 101 -8.00 12.58 -0.31
N VAL A 102 -7.28 11.94 0.62
CA VAL A 102 -5.80 11.98 0.69
C VAL A 102 -5.18 11.31 -0.53
N VAL A 103 -5.70 10.16 -0.95
CA VAL A 103 -5.16 9.39 -2.09
C VAL A 103 -5.87 9.67 -3.41
N GLY A 104 -6.74 10.69 -3.46
CA GLY A 104 -7.47 11.07 -4.68
C GLY A 104 -8.37 9.98 -5.26
N ALA A 105 -8.88 9.06 -4.42
CA ALA A 105 -9.67 7.91 -4.87
C ALA A 105 -11.07 7.89 -4.24
N SER A 106 -12.00 7.13 -4.83
CA SER A 106 -13.31 6.93 -4.22
C SER A 106 -13.22 5.99 -3.00
N GLN A 107 -14.15 6.11 -2.06
CA GLN A 107 -14.21 5.22 -0.90
C GLN A 107 -14.31 3.73 -1.30
N GLN A 108 -14.99 3.44 -2.42
CA GLN A 108 -15.08 2.09 -2.99
C GLN A 108 -13.70 1.56 -3.41
N VAL A 109 -12.87 2.41 -4.03
CA VAL A 109 -11.51 2.05 -4.44
C VAL A 109 -10.64 1.78 -3.22
N VAL A 110 -10.69 2.67 -2.21
CA VAL A 110 -9.94 2.48 -0.95
C VAL A 110 -10.36 1.18 -0.27
N HIS A 111 -11.66 0.89 -0.20
CA HIS A 111 -12.17 -0.36 0.38
C HIS A 111 -11.66 -1.61 -0.36
N ASN A 112 -11.62 -1.56 -1.70
CA ASN A 112 -11.07 -2.64 -2.51
C ASN A 112 -9.55 -2.78 -2.33
N ASP A 113 -8.82 -1.68 -2.23
CA ASP A 113 -7.38 -1.68 -1.99
C ASP A 113 -7.05 -2.33 -0.64
N ILE A 114 -7.82 -2.02 0.43
CA ILE A 114 -7.69 -2.67 1.75
C ILE A 114 -7.93 -4.19 1.66
N LYS A 115 -8.98 -4.62 0.94
CA LYS A 115 -9.28 -6.05 0.76
C LYS A 115 -8.13 -6.78 0.08
N VAL A 116 -7.62 -6.23 -1.02
CA VAL A 116 -6.51 -6.84 -1.75
C VAL A 116 -5.26 -6.93 -0.89
N THR A 117 -4.98 -5.92 -0.05
CA THR A 117 -3.83 -5.98 0.86
C THR A 117 -4.00 -6.99 2.00
N ASN A 118 -5.23 -7.21 2.49
CA ASN A 118 -5.51 -8.21 3.52
C ASN A 118 -5.43 -9.64 2.99
N ASP A 119 -5.85 -9.87 1.73
CA ASP A 119 -5.76 -11.19 1.09
C ASP A 119 -4.32 -11.59 0.75
N LEU A 120 -3.38 -10.65 0.77
CA LEU A 120 -1.94 -10.88 0.58
C LEU A 120 -1.18 -11.07 1.91
N SER A 121 -1.89 -11.22 3.03
CA SER A 121 -1.28 -11.57 4.32
C SER A 121 -0.50 -12.90 4.19
N PRO A 122 0.73 -13.01 4.76
CA PRO A 122 1.47 -14.26 4.72
C PRO A 122 0.62 -15.33 5.40
N ALA A 123 0.48 -16.50 4.73
CA ALA A 123 -0.23 -17.65 5.24
C ALA A 123 0.04 -17.80 6.74
N GLU A 124 -1.02 -17.69 7.55
CA GLU A 124 -0.93 -17.96 8.97
C GLU A 124 -0.32 -19.36 9.10
N THR A 125 0.93 -19.44 9.58
CA THR A 125 1.41 -20.69 10.15
C THR A 125 0.38 -21.08 11.20
N PRO A 126 -0.21 -22.29 11.14
CA PRO A 126 -1.17 -22.70 12.13
C PRO A 126 -0.45 -22.64 13.47
N VAL A 127 -0.83 -21.68 14.30
CA VAL A 127 -0.50 -21.69 15.72
C VAL A 127 -1.12 -22.97 16.25
N ALA A 128 -0.28 -23.98 16.46
CA ALA A 128 -0.63 -25.19 17.19
C ALA A 128 -1.02 -24.74 18.59
N GLY A 129 -2.32 -24.46 18.75
CA GLY A 129 -2.94 -24.25 20.04
C GLY A 129 -2.75 -25.51 20.86
N VAL A 130 -1.94 -25.38 21.89
CA VAL A 130 -1.72 -26.33 22.98
C VAL A 130 -3.07 -26.89 23.43
N GLU A 131 -3.25 -28.19 23.26
CA GLU A 131 -4.32 -28.95 23.90
C GLU A 131 -4.06 -28.98 25.41
N ASP A 132 -4.77 -28.16 26.18
CA ASP A 132 -5.05 -28.48 27.58
C ASP A 132 -6.55 -28.24 27.84
N ARG A 133 -7.35 -29.23 27.47
CA ARG A 133 -8.68 -29.43 28.06
C ARG A 133 -8.61 -30.66 28.94
N THR A 134 -8.13 -30.44 30.16
CA THR A 134 -8.42 -31.31 31.29
C THR A 134 -9.94 -31.38 31.47
N LEU A 135 -10.55 -32.48 31.03
CA LEU A 135 -11.94 -32.82 31.31
C LEU A 135 -12.07 -33.16 32.80
N THR A 136 -12.62 -32.23 33.58
CA THR A 136 -13.18 -32.54 34.89
C THR A 136 -14.64 -32.97 34.67
N PRO A 137 -15.05 -34.22 34.96
CA PRO A 137 -16.47 -34.56 34.96
C PRO A 137 -17.13 -33.94 36.19
N ALA A 138 -18.08 -33.03 35.95
CA ALA A 138 -18.97 -32.49 36.97
C ALA A 138 -19.87 -33.62 37.49
N ALA A 139 -19.67 -34.01 38.74
CA ALA A 139 -20.75 -34.51 39.57
C ALA A 139 -21.54 -33.29 40.05
N ASP A 140 -22.83 -33.20 39.74
CA ASP A 140 -23.83 -33.11 40.80
C ASP A 140 -25.29 -33.24 40.32
N GLU A 141 -26.04 -33.93 41.17
CA GLU A 141 -27.45 -33.68 41.55
C GLU A 141 -28.59 -33.79 40.53
N SER A 142 -29.10 -35.02 40.40
CA SER A 142 -30.53 -35.27 40.14
C SER A 142 -31.30 -35.33 41.47
N PHE A 143 -31.96 -34.24 41.84
CA PHE A 143 -33.09 -34.24 42.77
C PHE A 143 -34.39 -34.39 41.97
N GLY A 144 -35.20 -35.40 42.30
CA GLY A 144 -36.52 -35.60 41.70
C GLY A 144 -37.34 -36.66 42.45
N LEU A 145 -38.16 -36.15 43.38
CA LEU A 145 -39.29 -36.71 44.14
C LEU A 145 -39.73 -38.17 43.89
#